data_AF-A0A6N3X0U7-F1
#
_entry.id   AF-A0A6N3X0U7-F1
#
_cell.length_a   1.000
_cell.length_b   1.000
_cell.length_c   1.000
_cell.angle_alpha   90.00
_cell.angle_beta   90.00
_cell.angle_gamma   90.00
#
_symmetry.space_group_name_H-M   'P 1'
#
loop_
_entity.id
_entity.type
_entity.pdbx_description
1 polymer ?
#
loop_
_entity_poly.entity_id
_entity_poly.type
_entity_poly.pdbx_seq_one_letter_code
_entity_poly.pdbx_strand_id
1 'polypeptide(L)'
;MMSDPLNELFRLIRECNGISSKERLTTIVSKTFCLTKDRSVYYCADFAIRFSESKSEEFNSTVLALSRLKKYDELPFIVCFFTPNENFCFIANSTFLEKLSHSSQELREDNIRGSFNGTDIVKQFEGIENNYENIRRLFTIHEGINFEDNLRRIVEATDNISPSGTRFNINDSVRTIILNAPKRAIHFTESPDFDILKAELDNKVIKYENEILLAATSIKTAKVRGDVIEYLIAGEDESLRESLIEAIQSRTSLPAFKIDHSLGDYQRRFDNFDTETDVKTKIMIRNSNPKGYNLDKILKFLSNERSVFMLYFVGIDLENTVDTVLISIFQENLIDTRRIVRHWAGRNSRGVLQFDGRIINALIKNPNYQIIELNAHNFLQEIIDL
;
A
#
# COMPACT_ATOMS: atom_id res chain seq x y z
N MET A 1 2.31 -22.51 19.06
CA MET A 1 1.96 -21.79 17.81
C MET A 1 0.50 -21.38 17.95
N MET A 2 0.21 -20.10 18.13
CA MET A 2 -1.18 -19.61 18.12
C MET A 2 -1.72 -19.78 16.69
N SER A 3 -2.88 -20.40 16.54
CA SER A 3 -3.53 -20.52 15.24
C SER A 3 -3.92 -19.14 14.73
N ASP A 4 -3.70 -18.88 13.43
CA ASP A 4 -4.09 -17.63 12.77
C ASP A 4 -5.64 -17.55 12.75
N PRO A 5 -6.28 -16.55 13.38
CA PRO A 5 -7.74 -16.43 13.45
C PRO A 5 -8.43 -16.46 12.08
N LEU A 6 -7.79 -15.95 11.02
CA LEU A 6 -8.32 -16.00 9.65
C LEU A 6 -8.34 -17.41 9.09
N ASN A 7 -7.28 -18.20 9.32
CA ASN A 7 -7.21 -19.57 8.83
C ASN A 7 -8.23 -20.46 9.56
N GLU A 8 -8.39 -20.26 10.87
CA GLU A 8 -9.45 -20.94 11.64
C GLU A 8 -10.84 -20.55 11.16
N LEU A 9 -11.07 -19.26 10.84
CA LEU A 9 -12.32 -18.79 10.27
C LEU A 9 -12.63 -19.50 8.95
N PHE A 10 -11.66 -19.53 8.03
CA PHE A 10 -11.84 -20.17 6.73
C PHE A 10 -12.03 -21.68 6.84
N ARG A 11 -11.33 -22.34 7.78
CA ARG A 11 -11.55 -23.75 8.06
C ARG A 11 -12.99 -24.00 8.53
N LEU A 12 -13.47 -23.21 9.50
CA LEU A 12 -14.83 -23.33 10.03
C LEU A 12 -15.90 -23.08 8.95
N ILE A 13 -15.71 -22.08 8.10
CA ILE A 13 -16.64 -21.77 7.00
C ILE A 13 -16.70 -22.92 5.99
N ARG A 14 -15.55 -23.53 5.64
CA ARG A 14 -15.47 -24.69 4.74
C ARG A 14 -16.10 -25.95 5.35
N GLU A 15 -15.89 -26.19 6.64
CA GLU A 15 -16.54 -27.29 7.38
C GLU A 15 -18.07 -27.17 7.38
N CYS A 16 -18.60 -25.97 7.15
CA CYS A 16 -20.03 -25.69 7.08
C CYS A 16 -20.59 -25.65 5.64
N ASN A 17 -19.80 -26.01 4.62
CA ASN A 17 -20.26 -26.10 3.22
C ASN A 17 -21.45 -27.06 3.10
N GLY A 18 -22.53 -26.63 2.44
CA GLY A 18 -23.72 -27.45 2.17
C GLY A 18 -24.56 -27.87 3.40
N ILE A 19 -24.18 -27.45 4.61
CA ILE A 19 -24.76 -27.97 5.88
C ILE A 19 -25.59 -26.91 6.63
N SER A 20 -25.40 -25.62 6.35
CA SER A 20 -25.90 -24.54 7.21
C SER A 20 -26.67 -23.46 6.44
N SER A 21 -27.84 -23.06 6.97
CA SER A 21 -28.49 -21.82 6.56
C SER A 21 -27.61 -20.63 6.95
N LYS A 22 -27.80 -19.49 6.28
CA LYS A 22 -27.12 -18.24 6.61
C LYS A 22 -27.19 -17.92 8.11
N GLU A 23 -28.36 -18.07 8.75
CA GLU A 23 -28.50 -17.79 10.19
C GLU A 23 -27.67 -18.74 11.05
N ARG A 24 -27.62 -20.03 10.65
CA ARG A 24 -26.88 -21.05 11.36
C ARG A 24 -25.37 -20.80 11.29
N LEU A 25 -24.81 -20.54 10.10
CA LEU A 25 -23.39 -20.23 10.00
C LEU A 25 -23.05 -18.92 10.70
N THR A 26 -23.88 -17.89 10.53
CA THR A 26 -23.70 -16.62 11.24
C THR A 26 -23.62 -16.86 12.74
N THR A 27 -24.49 -17.70 13.30
CA THR A 27 -24.51 -18.03 14.73
C THR A 27 -23.25 -18.80 15.15
N ILE A 28 -22.85 -19.80 14.37
CA ILE A 28 -21.66 -20.61 14.65
C ILE A 28 -20.42 -19.72 14.65
N VAL A 29 -20.16 -18.99 13.56
CA VAL A 29 -19.00 -18.12 13.43
C VAL A 29 -19.00 -17.02 14.49
N SER A 30 -20.14 -16.36 14.71
CA SER A 30 -20.22 -15.28 15.71
C SER A 30 -19.92 -15.76 17.12
N LYS A 31 -20.37 -16.95 17.50
CA LYS A 31 -20.09 -17.53 18.83
C LYS A 31 -18.64 -18.00 18.94
N THR A 32 -18.12 -18.69 17.92
CA THR A 32 -16.76 -19.23 17.94
C THR A 32 -15.70 -18.13 18.06
N PHE A 33 -15.90 -16.99 17.38
CA PHE A 33 -14.95 -15.88 17.38
C PHE A 33 -15.35 -14.70 18.27
N CYS A 34 -16.40 -14.85 19.09
CA CYS A 34 -16.91 -13.80 19.97
C CYS A 34 -17.17 -12.47 19.23
N LEU A 35 -17.77 -12.52 18.04
CA LEU A 35 -17.91 -11.36 17.16
C LEU A 35 -18.90 -10.34 17.72
N THR A 36 -18.53 -9.06 17.65
CA THR A 36 -19.42 -7.94 17.90
C THR A 36 -20.23 -7.64 16.65
N LYS A 37 -21.54 -7.45 16.80
CA LYS A 37 -22.44 -7.11 15.69
C LYS A 37 -22.66 -5.59 15.63
N ASP A 38 -22.29 -4.97 14.52
CA ASP A 38 -22.75 -3.62 14.15
C ASP A 38 -23.63 -3.71 12.90
N ARG A 39 -24.94 -3.58 13.12
CA ARG A 39 -25.98 -3.74 12.09
C ARG A 39 -25.87 -5.08 11.36
N SER A 40 -25.27 -5.06 10.17
CA SER A 40 -25.16 -6.18 9.25
C SER A 40 -23.76 -6.78 9.20
N VAL A 41 -22.77 -6.12 9.83
CA VAL A 41 -21.37 -6.53 9.90
C VAL A 41 -21.09 -7.15 11.27
N TYR A 42 -20.30 -8.21 11.29
CA TYR A 42 -19.80 -8.86 12.49
C TYR A 42 -18.28 -8.71 12.50
N TYR A 43 -17.67 -8.37 13.64
CA TYR A 43 -16.24 -8.10 13.67
C TYR A 43 -15.61 -8.44 15.02
N CYS A 44 -14.29 -8.64 15.00
CA CYS A 44 -13.42 -8.73 16.17
C CYS A 44 -12.18 -7.85 15.94
N ALA A 45 -11.13 -8.05 16.73
CA ALA A 45 -9.86 -7.33 16.54
C ALA A 45 -9.11 -7.75 15.26
N ASP A 46 -9.39 -8.93 14.72
CA ASP A 46 -8.59 -9.54 13.64
C ASP A 46 -9.24 -9.44 12.27
N PHE A 47 -10.57 -9.38 12.19
CA PHE A 47 -11.30 -9.29 10.91
C PHE A 47 -12.71 -8.73 11.10
N ALA A 48 -13.29 -8.29 9.98
CA ALA A 48 -14.71 -7.98 9.85
C ALA A 48 -15.34 -8.89 8.77
N ILE A 49 -16.56 -9.35 9.01
CA ILE A 49 -17.26 -10.28 8.11
C ILE A 49 -18.71 -9.86 7.88
N ARG A 50 -19.13 -9.94 6.62
CA ARG A 50 -20.50 -9.73 6.16
C ARG A 50 -21.04 -11.02 5.55
N PHE A 51 -22.12 -11.53 6.13
CA PHE A 51 -22.83 -12.71 5.64
C PHE A 51 -23.91 -12.36 4.62
N SER A 52 -23.82 -12.94 3.43
CA SER A 52 -24.62 -12.60 2.24
C SER A 52 -25.10 -13.86 1.50
N GLU A 53 -26.36 -13.89 1.05
CA GLU A 53 -26.99 -15.08 0.45
C GLU A 53 -27.50 -14.79 -0.97
N SER A 54 -27.30 -15.73 -1.89
CA SER A 54 -27.81 -15.69 -3.28
C SER A 54 -27.87 -17.11 -3.83
N LYS A 55 -28.62 -17.25 -4.91
CA LYS A 55 -28.89 -18.52 -5.59
C LYS A 55 -27.78 -18.90 -6.59
N SER A 56 -26.85 -18.00 -6.89
CA SER A 56 -25.77 -18.17 -7.88
C SER A 56 -24.48 -17.47 -7.43
N GLU A 57 -23.34 -17.87 -8.00
CA GLU A 57 -22.02 -17.25 -7.78
C GLU A 57 -21.96 -15.78 -8.23
N GLU A 58 -22.73 -15.41 -9.25
CA GLU A 58 -22.94 -14.02 -9.66
C GLU A 58 -23.89 -13.32 -8.67
N PHE A 59 -23.33 -12.82 -7.57
CA PHE A 59 -24.07 -12.16 -6.51
C PHE A 59 -24.31 -10.67 -6.83
N ASN A 60 -25.48 -10.31 -7.34
CA ASN A 60 -25.84 -8.92 -7.67
C ASN A 60 -26.51 -8.16 -6.50
N SER A 61 -26.58 -8.74 -5.29
CA SER A 61 -27.25 -8.07 -4.18
C SER A 61 -26.33 -7.10 -3.44
N THR A 62 -26.92 -6.10 -2.80
CA THR A 62 -26.18 -5.06 -2.10
C THR A 62 -25.52 -5.60 -0.83
N VAL A 63 -24.21 -5.38 -0.71
CA VAL A 63 -23.40 -5.86 0.42
C VAL A 63 -23.42 -4.87 1.56
N LEU A 64 -22.94 -3.64 1.30
CA LEU A 64 -22.77 -2.59 2.31
C LEU A 64 -22.64 -1.21 1.66
N ALA A 65 -22.94 -0.16 2.43
CA ALA A 65 -22.61 1.22 2.06
C ALA A 65 -21.10 1.51 2.23
N LEU A 66 -20.50 2.28 1.32
CA LEU A 66 -19.07 2.60 1.35
C LEU A 66 -18.66 3.35 2.64
N SER A 67 -19.50 4.27 3.11
CA SER A 67 -19.27 4.99 4.37
C SER A 67 -19.24 4.08 5.61
N ARG A 68 -19.90 2.92 5.55
CA ARG A 68 -19.82 1.90 6.61
C ARG A 68 -18.59 1.03 6.46
N LEU A 69 -18.20 0.68 5.23
CA LEU A 69 -16.96 -0.07 4.97
C LEU A 69 -15.75 0.69 5.51
N LYS A 70 -15.71 2.02 5.38
CA LYS A 70 -14.63 2.88 5.91
C LYS A 70 -14.23 2.55 7.35
N LYS A 71 -15.19 2.19 8.21
CA LYS A 71 -14.93 1.85 9.62
C LYS A 71 -14.10 0.58 9.82
N TYR A 72 -14.11 -0.31 8.83
CA TYR A 72 -13.51 -1.64 8.88
C TYR A 72 -12.41 -1.82 7.84
N ASP A 73 -12.11 -0.80 7.04
CA ASP A 73 -11.19 -0.94 5.91
C ASP A 73 -9.76 -1.28 6.37
N GLU A 74 -9.39 -0.89 7.60
CA GLU A 74 -8.13 -1.26 8.23
C GLU A 74 -8.05 -2.72 8.71
N LEU A 75 -9.14 -3.48 8.60
CA LEU A 75 -9.20 -4.91 8.91
C LEU A 75 -9.51 -5.70 7.64
N PRO A 76 -9.14 -6.98 7.55
CA PRO A 76 -9.63 -7.86 6.49
C PRO A 76 -11.16 -7.84 6.50
N PHE A 77 -11.77 -7.20 5.50
CA PHE A 77 -13.21 -7.11 5.37
C PHE A 77 -13.69 -8.21 4.43
N ILE A 78 -14.25 -9.26 5.01
CA ILE A 78 -14.61 -10.49 4.33
C ILE A 78 -16.11 -10.47 4.02
N VAL A 79 -16.45 -10.76 2.77
CA VAL A 79 -17.83 -11.08 2.39
C VAL A 79 -17.93 -12.58 2.27
N CYS A 80 -18.59 -13.20 3.24
CA CYS A 80 -18.91 -14.61 3.23
C CYS A 80 -20.23 -14.80 2.51
N PHE A 81 -20.14 -15.48 1.39
CA PHE A 81 -21.22 -15.76 0.48
C PHE A 81 -21.68 -17.20 0.60
N PHE A 82 -22.99 -17.41 0.67
CA PHE A 82 -23.61 -18.73 0.79
C PHE A 82 -24.24 -19.16 -0.52
N THR A 83 -23.90 -20.36 -0.96
CA THR A 83 -24.71 -21.13 -1.93
C THR A 83 -25.23 -22.41 -1.26
N PRO A 84 -26.24 -23.09 -1.84
CA PRO A 84 -26.72 -24.36 -1.32
C PRO A 84 -25.65 -25.46 -1.21
N ASN A 85 -24.57 -25.39 -2.00
CA ASN A 85 -23.53 -26.43 -2.07
C ASN A 85 -22.23 -26.02 -1.38
N GLU A 86 -21.84 -24.76 -1.50
CA GLU A 86 -20.54 -24.28 -1.03
C GLU A 86 -20.61 -22.81 -0.54
N ASN A 87 -19.81 -22.50 0.47
CA ASN A 87 -19.58 -21.14 0.91
C ASN A 87 -18.36 -20.57 0.20
N PHE A 88 -18.42 -19.29 -0.15
CA PHE A 88 -17.31 -18.53 -0.74
C PHE A 88 -16.94 -17.37 0.17
N CYS A 89 -15.67 -17.00 0.18
CA CYS A 89 -15.21 -15.79 0.86
C CYS A 89 -14.39 -14.95 -0.10
N PHE A 90 -14.74 -13.67 -0.15
CA PHE A 90 -14.02 -12.66 -0.90
C PHE A 90 -13.56 -11.57 0.07
N ILE A 91 -12.35 -11.06 -0.13
CA ILE A 91 -11.97 -9.80 0.48
C ILE A 91 -12.65 -8.66 -0.28
N ALA A 92 -13.23 -7.71 0.45
CA ALA A 92 -14.02 -6.61 -0.10
C ALA A 92 -13.69 -5.27 0.57
N ASN A 93 -12.46 -5.13 1.07
CA ASN A 93 -11.88 -3.83 1.39
C ASN A 93 -11.95 -2.89 0.19
N SER A 94 -11.85 -1.58 0.42
CA SER A 94 -12.01 -0.54 -0.61
C SER A 94 -11.08 -0.71 -1.81
N THR A 95 -9.90 -1.32 -1.62
CA THR A 95 -9.02 -1.70 -2.72
C THR A 95 -9.69 -2.70 -3.66
N PHE A 96 -10.56 -3.59 -3.21
CA PHE A 96 -11.14 -4.67 -4.03
C PHE A 96 -12.54 -4.35 -4.55
N LEU A 97 -12.92 -3.07 -4.64
CA LEU A 97 -14.22 -2.63 -5.17
C LEU A 97 -14.07 -1.97 -6.55
N GLU A 98 -14.73 -2.46 -7.59
CA GLU A 98 -14.68 -1.88 -8.94
C GLU A 98 -15.33 -0.50 -9.02
N LYS A 99 -16.55 -0.38 -8.49
CA LYS A 99 -17.39 0.82 -8.53
C LYS A 99 -18.45 0.74 -7.44
N LEU A 100 -19.26 1.78 -7.29
CA LEU A 100 -20.52 1.70 -6.54
C LEU A 100 -21.72 1.61 -7.49
N SER A 101 -22.82 1.10 -6.97
CA SER A 101 -24.10 1.03 -7.68
C SER A 101 -24.65 2.42 -8.07
N HIS A 102 -25.33 2.52 -9.22
CA HIS A 102 -25.81 3.77 -9.84
C HIS A 102 -26.78 4.64 -9.01
N SER A 103 -27.35 4.13 -7.91
CA SER A 103 -28.12 4.96 -6.97
C SER A 103 -27.26 5.98 -6.20
N SER A 104 -25.95 6.01 -6.48
CA SER A 104 -24.96 6.86 -5.82
C SER A 104 -24.73 8.21 -6.51
N GLN A 105 -25.74 8.80 -7.18
CA GLN A 105 -25.65 10.05 -7.99
C GLN A 105 -25.10 11.30 -7.24
N GLU A 106 -24.73 11.18 -5.98
CA GLU A 106 -24.12 12.23 -5.17
C GLU A 106 -22.76 11.82 -4.55
N LEU A 107 -22.19 10.68 -4.97
CA LEU A 107 -20.88 10.23 -4.48
C LEU A 107 -19.82 11.27 -4.87
N ARG A 108 -19.15 11.81 -3.86
CA ARG A 108 -18.02 12.72 -4.03
C ARG A 108 -17.00 12.43 -2.93
N GLU A 109 -15.77 12.88 -3.11
CA GLU A 109 -14.72 12.74 -2.07
C GLU A 109 -15.15 13.38 -0.72
N ASP A 110 -15.95 14.46 -0.79
CA ASP A 110 -16.52 15.16 0.37
C ASP A 110 -17.88 14.61 0.82
N ASN A 111 -18.48 13.67 0.07
CA ASN A 111 -19.79 13.08 0.35
C ASN A 111 -19.80 11.58 -0.01
N ILE A 112 -19.36 10.75 0.95
CA ILE A 112 -19.32 9.29 0.79
C ILE A 112 -20.74 8.71 0.87
N ARG A 113 -21.45 8.71 -0.27
CA ARG A 113 -22.75 8.06 -0.46
C ARG A 113 -22.66 6.94 -1.48
N GLY A 114 -23.44 5.88 -1.27
CA GLY A 114 -23.49 4.75 -2.19
C GLY A 114 -23.17 3.42 -1.53
N SER A 115 -23.60 2.36 -2.21
CA SER A 115 -23.40 0.99 -1.81
C SER A 115 -22.77 0.18 -2.93
N PHE A 116 -22.01 -0.84 -2.55
CA PHE A 116 -21.47 -1.82 -3.46
C PHE A 116 -22.28 -3.13 -3.38
N ASN A 117 -22.47 -3.74 -4.54
CA ASN A 117 -22.98 -5.09 -4.69
C ASN A 117 -21.80 -6.07 -4.72
N GLY A 118 -22.05 -7.37 -4.60
CA GLY A 118 -20.92 -8.32 -4.67
C GLY A 118 -20.41 -8.56 -6.09
N THR A 119 -21.13 -8.12 -7.12
CA THR A 119 -20.60 -7.98 -8.49
C THR A 119 -19.54 -6.90 -8.57
N ASP A 120 -19.56 -5.91 -7.68
CA ASP A 120 -18.56 -4.86 -7.63
C ASP A 120 -17.29 -5.33 -6.89
N ILE A 121 -17.28 -6.53 -6.29
CA ILE A 121 -16.09 -7.08 -5.62
C ILE A 121 -15.22 -7.78 -6.65
N VAL A 122 -13.98 -7.34 -6.78
CA VAL A 122 -12.98 -7.89 -7.71
C VAL A 122 -12.74 -9.38 -7.45
N LYS A 123 -12.90 -10.20 -8.48
CA LYS A 123 -12.68 -11.67 -8.40
C LYS A 123 -11.24 -12.09 -8.63
N GLN A 124 -10.47 -11.29 -9.36
CA GLN A 124 -9.04 -11.51 -9.57
C GLN A 124 -8.34 -10.15 -9.58
N PHE A 125 -7.30 -10.02 -8.77
CA PHE A 125 -6.53 -8.79 -8.62
C PHE A 125 -5.07 -9.06 -8.98
N GLU A 126 -4.56 -8.44 -10.04
CA GLU A 126 -3.15 -8.58 -10.48
C GLU A 126 -2.73 -10.05 -10.67
N GLY A 127 -3.60 -10.86 -11.29
CA GLY A 127 -3.40 -12.29 -11.49
C GLY A 127 -3.59 -13.16 -10.24
N ILE A 128 -3.87 -12.57 -9.07
CA ILE A 128 -4.16 -13.28 -7.82
C ILE A 128 -5.69 -13.41 -7.69
N GLU A 129 -6.20 -14.63 -7.63
CA GLU A 129 -7.62 -14.87 -7.41
C GLU A 129 -8.07 -14.43 -6.00
N ASN A 130 -9.23 -13.78 -5.91
CA ASN A 130 -9.85 -13.42 -4.64
C ASN A 130 -10.60 -14.64 -4.08
N ASN A 131 -9.87 -15.45 -3.32
CA ASN A 131 -10.40 -16.67 -2.70
C ASN A 131 -9.74 -16.90 -1.32
N TYR A 132 -10.22 -17.89 -0.58
CA TYR A 132 -9.74 -18.28 0.74
C TYR A 132 -8.21 -18.34 0.89
N GLU A 133 -7.51 -18.88 -0.11
CA GLU A 133 -6.07 -19.12 -0.04
C GLU A 133 -5.27 -17.82 -0.19
N ASN A 134 -5.86 -16.85 -0.89
CA ASN A 134 -5.19 -15.61 -1.27
C ASN A 134 -5.64 -14.39 -0.45
N ILE A 135 -6.75 -14.44 0.30
CA ILE A 135 -7.27 -13.29 1.06
C ILE A 135 -6.19 -12.63 1.92
N ARG A 136 -5.33 -13.41 2.61
CA ARG A 136 -4.26 -12.85 3.44
C ARG A 136 -3.25 -12.05 2.62
N ARG A 137 -2.84 -12.60 1.47
CA ARG A 137 -1.92 -11.95 0.53
C ARG A 137 -2.54 -10.69 -0.07
N LEU A 138 -3.82 -10.76 -0.42
CA LEU A 138 -4.57 -9.61 -0.93
C LEU A 138 -4.70 -8.52 0.14
N PHE A 139 -5.01 -8.87 1.39
CA PHE A 139 -5.06 -7.89 2.48
C PHE A 139 -3.72 -7.20 2.70
N THR A 140 -2.60 -7.92 2.64
CA THR A 140 -1.26 -7.29 2.72
C THR A 140 -1.01 -6.28 1.60
N ILE A 141 -1.61 -6.45 0.42
CA ILE A 141 -1.56 -5.44 -0.65
C ILE A 141 -2.42 -4.24 -0.27
N HIS A 142 -3.62 -4.49 0.26
CA HIS A 142 -4.54 -3.44 0.70
C HIS A 142 -3.98 -2.58 1.83
N GLU A 143 -3.25 -3.16 2.80
CA GLU A 143 -2.59 -2.43 3.90
C GLU A 143 -1.63 -1.31 3.41
N GLY A 144 -1.19 -1.38 2.15
CA GLY A 144 -0.35 -0.35 1.52
C GLY A 144 -1.13 0.75 0.78
N ILE A 145 -2.46 0.79 0.83
CA ILE A 145 -3.30 1.72 0.08
C ILE A 145 -4.31 2.39 1.01
N ASN A 146 -4.38 3.73 0.99
CA ASN A 146 -5.31 4.47 1.83
C ASN A 146 -6.77 4.39 1.34
N PHE A 147 -7.72 4.45 2.26
CA PHE A 147 -9.14 4.56 1.93
C PHE A 147 -9.45 5.78 1.07
N GLU A 148 -8.86 6.95 1.33
CA GLU A 148 -9.10 8.15 0.50
C GLU A 148 -8.62 7.98 -0.95
N ASP A 149 -7.49 7.31 -1.17
CA ASP A 149 -7.00 6.99 -2.51
C ASP A 149 -7.96 6.06 -3.25
N ASN A 150 -8.51 5.07 -2.54
CA ASN A 150 -9.52 4.16 -3.07
C ASN A 150 -10.86 4.87 -3.29
N LEU A 151 -11.27 5.77 -2.39
CA LEU A 151 -12.51 6.54 -2.49
C LEU A 151 -12.50 7.37 -3.77
N ARG A 152 -11.42 8.12 -4.01
CA ARG A 152 -11.24 8.90 -5.24
C ARG A 152 -11.40 8.04 -6.48
N ARG A 153 -10.71 6.89 -6.51
CA ARG A 153 -10.84 5.92 -7.62
C ARG A 153 -12.27 5.40 -7.79
N ILE A 154 -12.94 5.07 -6.69
CA ILE A 154 -14.30 4.53 -6.72
C ILE A 154 -15.28 5.60 -7.21
N VAL A 155 -15.11 6.86 -6.81
CA VAL A 155 -15.89 8.01 -7.31
C VAL A 155 -15.71 8.15 -8.82
N GLU A 156 -14.45 8.20 -9.28
CA GLU A 156 -14.08 8.30 -10.70
C GLU A 156 -14.71 7.16 -11.55
N ALA A 157 -14.60 5.91 -11.07
CA ALA A 157 -15.16 4.73 -11.75
C ALA A 157 -16.70 4.69 -11.73
N THR A 158 -17.34 5.30 -10.72
CA THR A 158 -18.81 5.31 -10.59
C THR A 158 -19.46 6.38 -11.45
N ASP A 159 -18.79 7.54 -11.60
CA ASP A 159 -19.36 8.69 -12.31
C ASP A 159 -19.12 8.67 -13.84
N ASN A 160 -18.42 7.67 -14.38
CA ASN A 160 -18.02 7.61 -15.81
C ASN A 160 -17.30 8.90 -16.28
N ILE A 161 -16.70 9.65 -15.35
CA ILE A 161 -16.01 10.91 -15.65
C ILE A 161 -14.67 10.56 -16.29
N SER A 162 -14.34 11.28 -17.37
CA SER A 162 -13.06 11.20 -18.08
C SER A 162 -11.89 11.00 -17.15
N PRO A 163 -10.92 10.15 -17.52
CA PRO A 163 -9.88 9.70 -16.62
C PRO A 163 -9.13 10.88 -15.99
N SER A 164 -9.25 11.04 -14.68
CA SER A 164 -8.51 12.03 -13.90
C SER A 164 -7.09 11.53 -13.69
N GLY A 165 -6.23 11.98 -14.59
CA GLY A 165 -4.79 11.74 -14.57
C GLY A 165 -4.19 12.22 -15.87
N THR A 166 -3.11 13.00 -15.79
CA THR A 166 -2.30 13.30 -16.97
C THR A 166 -1.18 12.29 -17.02
N ARG A 167 -1.34 11.27 -17.87
CA ARG A 167 -0.21 10.41 -18.28
C ARG A 167 0.90 11.32 -18.75
N PHE A 168 2.10 11.15 -18.20
CA PHE A 168 3.22 12.00 -18.56
C PHE A 168 3.56 11.76 -20.03
N ASN A 169 3.49 12.81 -20.84
CA ASN A 169 3.74 12.71 -22.27
C ASN A 169 5.25 12.68 -22.51
N ILE A 170 5.72 11.64 -23.20
CA ILE A 170 7.14 11.38 -23.45
C ILE A 170 7.38 11.53 -24.95
N ASN A 171 8.02 12.63 -25.34
CA ASN A 171 8.54 12.81 -26.69
C ASN A 171 9.96 12.22 -26.81
N ASP A 172 10.53 12.24 -28.01
CA ASP A 172 11.84 11.59 -28.27
C ASP A 172 13.00 12.21 -27.47
N SER A 173 12.99 13.53 -27.24
CA SER A 173 14.04 14.17 -26.44
C SER A 173 13.93 13.78 -24.97
N VAL A 174 12.73 13.84 -24.39
CA VAL A 174 12.44 13.40 -23.02
C VAL A 174 12.77 11.92 -22.84
N ARG A 175 12.42 11.08 -23.82
CA ARG A 175 12.72 9.64 -23.81
C ARG A 175 14.23 9.40 -23.67
N THR A 176 15.03 10.15 -24.42
CA THR A 176 16.50 10.06 -24.36
C THR A 176 17.04 10.44 -22.97
N ILE A 177 16.50 11.48 -22.35
CA ILE A 177 16.91 11.90 -21.00
C ILE A 177 16.53 10.85 -19.95
N ILE A 178 15.31 10.32 -20.02
CA ILE A 178 14.83 9.27 -19.11
C ILE A 178 15.69 8.02 -19.25
N LEU A 179 15.93 7.55 -20.47
CA LEU A 179 16.75 6.35 -20.70
C LEU A 179 18.20 6.52 -20.20
N ASN A 180 18.74 7.74 -20.16
CA ASN A 180 20.05 8.01 -19.54
C ASN A 180 20.03 8.05 -18.01
N ALA A 181 18.88 7.95 -17.34
CA ALA A 181 18.78 7.99 -15.87
C ALA A 181 19.60 6.91 -15.13
N PRO A 182 19.72 5.65 -15.62
CA PRO A 182 20.56 4.65 -14.97
C PRO A 182 22.03 5.05 -14.91
N LYS A 183 22.56 5.70 -15.97
CA LYS A 183 23.94 6.21 -15.97
C LYS A 183 24.14 7.30 -14.92
N ARG A 184 23.17 8.21 -14.78
CA ARG A 184 23.20 9.26 -13.74
C ARG A 184 23.20 8.65 -12.35
N ALA A 185 22.35 7.63 -12.14
CA ALA A 185 22.28 6.93 -10.87
C ALA A 185 23.59 6.21 -10.53
N ILE A 186 24.21 5.50 -11.50
CA ILE A 186 25.52 4.86 -11.33
C ILE A 186 26.57 5.90 -10.91
N HIS A 187 26.68 7.01 -11.67
CA HIS A 187 27.61 8.09 -11.34
C HIS A 187 27.37 8.67 -9.95
N PHE A 188 26.11 8.86 -9.56
CA PHE A 188 25.78 9.35 -8.22
C PHE A 188 26.19 8.36 -7.14
N THR A 189 25.84 7.07 -7.27
CA THR A 189 26.15 6.04 -6.27
C THR A 189 27.66 5.80 -6.08
N GLU A 190 28.47 6.15 -7.07
CA GLU A 190 29.94 6.09 -7.03
C GLU A 190 30.59 7.41 -6.58
N SER A 191 29.78 8.46 -6.34
CA SER A 191 30.26 9.80 -6.00
C SER A 191 30.25 10.08 -4.49
N PRO A 192 31.07 11.05 -4.02
CA PRO A 192 31.00 11.52 -2.63
C PRO A 192 29.65 12.11 -2.22
N ASP A 193 28.86 12.61 -3.19
CA ASP A 193 27.54 13.18 -2.93
C ASP A 193 26.56 12.12 -2.38
N PHE A 194 26.72 10.86 -2.78
CA PHE A 194 25.97 9.74 -2.22
C PHE A 194 26.27 9.52 -0.75
N ASP A 195 27.55 9.53 -0.36
CA ASP A 195 27.96 9.36 1.04
C ASP A 195 27.44 10.51 1.92
N ILE A 196 27.44 11.73 1.39
CA ILE A 196 26.87 12.91 2.07
C ILE A 196 25.37 12.71 2.29
N LEU A 197 24.61 12.37 1.23
CA LEU A 197 23.17 12.15 1.35
C LEU A 197 22.85 11.04 2.35
N LYS A 198 23.59 9.93 2.29
CA LYS A 198 23.42 8.81 3.21
C LYS A 198 23.68 9.24 4.65
N ALA A 199 24.79 9.94 4.91
CA ALA A 199 25.13 10.40 6.24
C ALA A 199 24.09 11.39 6.80
N GLU A 200 23.54 12.28 5.98
CA GLU A 200 22.47 13.20 6.40
C GLU A 200 21.22 12.45 6.88
N LEU A 201 20.80 11.42 6.13
CA LEU A 201 19.63 10.59 6.47
C LEU A 201 19.90 9.67 7.65
N ASP A 202 21.07 9.04 7.72
CA ASP A 202 21.47 8.18 8.84
C ASP A 202 21.51 9.00 10.14
N ASN A 203 22.07 10.22 10.12
CA ASN A 203 22.10 11.10 11.29
C ASN A 203 20.71 11.49 11.79
N LYS A 204 19.75 11.67 10.88
CA LYS A 204 18.34 11.90 11.24
C LYS A 204 17.72 10.67 11.91
N VAL A 205 18.00 9.46 11.41
CA VAL A 205 17.55 8.21 12.04
C VAL A 205 18.15 8.05 13.42
N ILE A 206 19.46 8.25 13.58
CA ILE A 206 20.16 8.18 14.88
C ILE A 206 19.56 9.19 15.86
N LYS A 207 19.29 10.43 15.41
CA LYS A 207 18.71 11.47 16.26
C LYS A 207 17.34 11.09 16.83
N TYR A 208 16.53 10.37 16.07
CA TYR A 208 15.14 10.02 16.42
C TYR A 208 14.94 8.52 16.64
N GLU A 209 16.01 7.77 16.92
CA GLU A 209 15.98 6.30 16.99
C GLU A 209 14.97 5.80 18.03
N ASN A 210 14.96 6.40 19.22
CA ASN A 210 14.03 6.04 20.30
C ASN A 210 12.58 6.24 19.86
N GLU A 211 12.26 7.37 19.24
CA GLU A 211 10.92 7.71 18.76
C GLU A 211 10.48 6.79 17.62
N ILE A 212 11.40 6.42 16.72
CA ILE A 212 11.16 5.46 15.64
C ILE A 212 10.79 4.10 16.22
N LEU A 213 11.52 3.61 17.22
CA LEU A 213 11.22 2.33 17.89
C LEU A 213 9.91 2.37 18.67
N LEU A 214 9.62 3.47 19.36
CA LEU A 214 8.34 3.67 20.04
C LEU A 214 7.18 3.70 19.04
N ALA A 215 7.31 4.43 17.93
CA ALA A 215 6.32 4.45 16.86
C ALA A 215 6.12 3.03 16.28
N ALA A 216 7.20 2.27 16.10
CA ALA A 216 7.16 0.93 15.56
C ALA A 216 6.38 -0.07 16.40
N THR A 217 6.48 0.06 17.73
CA THR A 217 5.87 -0.85 18.70
C THR A 217 4.48 -0.40 19.15
N SER A 218 4.20 0.90 19.19
CA SER A 218 2.94 1.46 19.70
C SER A 218 1.88 1.70 18.61
N ILE A 219 2.29 2.03 17.38
CA ILE A 219 1.36 2.35 16.29
C ILE A 219 1.02 1.08 15.52
N LYS A 220 -0.26 0.67 15.60
CA LYS A 220 -0.75 -0.56 14.97
C LYS A 220 -0.78 -0.46 13.44
N THR A 221 -1.39 0.59 12.92
CA THR A 221 -1.60 0.81 11.48
C THR A 221 -0.27 1.03 10.76
N ALA A 222 0.01 0.22 9.74
CA ALA A 222 1.27 0.29 9.00
C ALA A 222 1.48 1.62 8.29
N LYS A 223 0.40 2.18 7.73
CA LYS A 223 0.42 3.50 7.10
C LYS A 223 0.77 4.60 8.09
N VAL A 224 -0.01 4.77 9.16
CA VAL A 224 0.23 5.82 10.18
C VAL A 224 1.62 5.70 10.78
N ARG A 225 2.09 4.48 11.04
CA ARG A 225 3.46 4.24 11.51
C ARG A 225 4.51 4.71 10.49
N GLY A 226 4.31 4.36 9.22
CA GLY A 226 5.17 4.80 8.12
C GLY A 226 5.22 6.32 8.02
N ASP A 227 4.05 6.95 7.96
CA ASP A 227 3.88 8.41 7.89
C ASP A 227 4.60 9.13 9.04
N VAL A 228 4.45 8.63 10.28
CA VAL A 228 5.13 9.22 11.44
C VAL A 228 6.64 9.12 11.32
N ILE A 229 7.18 7.94 10.98
CA ILE A 229 8.63 7.72 10.88
C ILE A 229 9.23 8.52 9.71
N GLU A 230 8.54 8.57 8.59
CA GLU A 230 8.88 9.42 7.44
C GLU A 230 8.96 10.88 7.86
N TYR A 231 7.96 11.38 8.58
CA TYR A 231 7.94 12.76 9.06
C TYR A 231 9.04 13.07 10.08
N LEU A 232 9.37 12.14 10.97
CA LEU A 232 10.49 12.28 11.91
C LEU A 232 11.82 12.47 11.17
N ILE A 233 12.00 11.78 10.04
CA ILE A 233 13.24 11.81 9.25
C ILE A 233 13.25 13.02 8.30
N ALA A 234 12.20 13.20 7.52
CA ALA A 234 12.19 14.08 6.35
C ALA A 234 11.28 15.31 6.50
N GLY A 235 10.37 15.35 7.48
CA GLY A 235 9.47 16.48 7.69
C GLY A 235 10.23 17.78 8.00
N GLU A 236 9.66 18.94 7.65
CA GLU A 236 10.31 20.25 7.83
C GLU A 236 9.77 21.06 9.01
N ASP A 237 8.50 20.89 9.40
CA ASP A 237 7.90 21.62 10.52
C ASP A 237 8.26 20.96 11.86
N GLU A 238 9.14 21.64 12.62
CA GLU A 238 9.65 21.25 13.92
C GLU A 238 8.57 21.22 15.00
N SER A 239 7.60 22.15 14.97
CA SER A 239 6.53 22.20 16.00
C SER A 239 5.62 20.99 15.88
N LEU A 240 5.28 20.62 14.64
CA LEU A 240 4.56 19.37 14.38
C LEU A 240 5.40 18.16 14.78
N ARG A 241 6.72 18.17 14.52
CA ARG A 241 7.61 17.08 14.92
C ARG A 241 7.62 16.89 16.44
N GLU A 242 7.81 17.96 17.20
CA GLU A 242 7.77 17.94 18.67
C GLU A 242 6.42 17.41 19.19
N SER A 243 5.31 17.84 18.57
CA SER A 243 3.96 17.36 18.94
C SER A 243 3.78 15.87 18.68
N LEU A 244 4.33 15.34 17.59
CA LEU A 244 4.33 13.91 17.29
C LEU A 244 5.16 13.13 18.30
N ILE A 245 6.35 13.63 18.64
CA ILE A 245 7.26 13.03 19.63
C ILE A 245 6.55 12.93 21.00
N GLU A 246 5.95 14.03 21.46
CA GLU A 246 5.22 14.05 22.73
C GLU A 246 4.07 13.03 22.75
N ALA A 247 3.32 12.93 21.65
CA ALA A 247 2.21 11.99 21.54
C ALA A 247 2.68 10.52 21.56
N ILE A 248 3.79 10.21 20.88
CA ILE A 248 4.39 8.86 20.86
C ILE A 248 4.91 8.48 22.24
N GLN A 249 5.65 9.39 22.90
CA GLN A 249 6.23 9.16 24.22
C GLN A 249 5.15 9.01 25.30
N SER A 250 4.10 9.85 25.24
CA SER A 250 2.98 9.83 26.20
C SER A 250 1.91 8.79 25.89
N ARG A 251 2.02 8.08 24.74
CA ARG A 251 1.03 7.12 24.22
C ARG A 251 -0.38 7.71 24.11
N THR A 252 -0.46 8.99 23.74
CA THR A 252 -1.72 9.70 23.51
C THR A 252 -2.09 9.66 22.03
N SER A 253 -3.25 10.22 21.69
CA SER A 253 -3.69 10.33 20.29
C SER A 253 -2.74 11.22 19.50
N LEU A 254 -2.29 10.74 18.33
CA LEU A 254 -1.48 11.54 17.42
C LEU A 254 -2.24 12.78 16.94
N PRO A 255 -1.57 13.94 16.79
CA PRO A 255 -2.17 15.11 16.15
C PRO A 255 -2.58 14.80 14.72
N ALA A 256 -3.55 15.56 14.19
CA ALA A 256 -3.86 15.49 12.77
C ALA A 256 -2.71 16.10 11.97
N PHE A 257 -2.12 15.34 11.06
CA PHE A 257 -1.08 15.81 10.16
C PHE A 257 -1.30 15.27 8.76
N LYS A 258 -0.80 16.01 7.77
CA LYS A 258 -0.84 15.62 6.37
C LYS A 258 0.57 15.70 5.82
N ILE A 259 1.01 14.60 5.25
CA ILE A 259 2.26 14.52 4.50
C ILE A 259 1.97 14.98 3.08
N ASP A 260 2.86 15.80 2.50
CA ASP A 260 2.75 16.14 1.09
C ASP A 260 3.08 14.91 0.25
N HIS A 261 2.20 14.58 -0.70
CA HIS A 261 2.41 13.43 -1.58
C HIS A 261 3.27 13.83 -2.78
N SER A 262 4.44 14.41 -2.54
CA SER A 262 5.49 14.63 -3.54
C SER A 262 6.03 13.29 -4.08
N LEU A 263 7.03 13.30 -4.96
CA LEU A 263 7.62 12.06 -5.46
C LEU A 263 8.60 11.45 -4.44
N GLY A 264 9.44 12.27 -3.80
CA GLY A 264 10.22 11.91 -2.62
C GLY A 264 9.90 12.77 -1.40
N ASP A 265 10.31 12.28 -0.23
CA ASP A 265 10.08 12.90 1.09
C ASP A 265 11.23 13.82 1.47
N TYR A 266 12.44 13.53 0.97
CA TYR A 266 13.64 14.33 1.19
C TYR A 266 14.27 14.76 -0.13
N GLN A 267 14.63 16.03 -0.24
CA GLN A 267 15.25 16.60 -1.42
C GLN A 267 16.63 17.16 -1.09
N ARG A 268 17.60 16.92 -1.99
CA ARG A 268 18.93 17.48 -1.88
C ARG A 268 19.45 17.87 -3.26
N ARG A 269 20.05 19.06 -3.35
CA ARG A 269 20.70 19.55 -4.56
C ARG A 269 22.21 19.57 -4.34
N PHE A 270 22.92 18.91 -5.24
CA PHE A 270 24.37 18.91 -5.37
C PHE A 270 24.76 19.70 -6.62
N ASP A 271 26.06 19.86 -6.89
CA ASP A 271 26.50 20.57 -8.08
C ASP A 271 26.08 19.86 -9.37
N ASN A 272 26.13 18.52 -9.38
CA ASN A 272 25.85 17.71 -10.57
C ASN A 272 24.54 16.92 -10.50
N PHE A 273 23.89 16.86 -9.33
CA PHE A 273 22.74 16.00 -9.10
C PHE A 273 21.64 16.72 -8.35
N ASP A 274 20.40 16.47 -8.75
CA ASP A 274 19.20 16.84 -8.00
C ASP A 274 18.55 15.54 -7.54
N THR A 275 18.62 15.27 -6.23
CA THR A 275 18.12 14.03 -5.67
C THR A 275 16.74 14.22 -5.08
N GLU A 276 15.84 13.30 -5.40
CA GLU A 276 14.63 13.04 -4.62
C GLU A 276 14.80 11.68 -3.95
N THR A 277 14.57 11.64 -2.64
CA THR A 277 14.69 10.43 -1.83
C THR A 277 13.37 10.18 -1.14
N ASP A 278 12.83 8.99 -1.33
CA ASP A 278 11.65 8.54 -0.60
C ASP A 278 12.05 7.57 0.51
N VAL A 279 11.50 7.79 1.69
CA VAL A 279 11.76 7.08 2.92
C VAL A 279 10.69 6.01 3.10
N LYS A 280 11.12 4.77 3.34
CA LYS A 280 10.22 3.63 3.52
C LYS A 280 10.59 2.82 4.75
N THR A 281 9.65 2.74 5.68
CA THR A 281 9.80 1.92 6.88
C THR A 281 9.43 0.47 6.61
N LYS A 282 10.28 -0.45 7.08
CA LYS A 282 10.09 -1.90 6.95
C LYS A 282 10.22 -2.58 8.32
N ILE A 283 9.11 -3.12 8.82
CA ILE A 283 9.16 -4.04 9.97
C ILE A 283 9.64 -5.40 9.46
N MET A 284 10.86 -5.79 9.82
CA MET A 284 11.61 -6.86 9.17
C MET A 284 10.95 -8.23 9.32
N ILE A 285 10.19 -8.45 10.40
CA ILE A 285 9.41 -9.68 10.62
C ILE A 285 8.12 -9.80 9.81
N ARG A 286 7.65 -8.69 9.23
CA ARG A 286 6.41 -8.71 8.45
C ARG A 286 6.75 -8.96 6.99
N ASN A 287 6.02 -9.85 6.33
CA ASN A 287 6.16 -10.07 4.88
C ASN A 287 5.42 -9.02 4.03
N SER A 288 5.34 -7.77 4.50
CA SER A 288 4.70 -6.68 3.76
C SER A 288 5.46 -6.31 2.50
N ASN A 289 4.75 -6.02 1.41
CA ASN A 289 5.33 -5.52 0.16
C ASN A 289 5.06 -4.03 0.06
N PRO A 290 6.04 -3.16 0.35
CA PRO A 290 5.80 -1.73 0.33
C PRO A 290 5.44 -1.28 -1.08
N LYS A 291 4.41 -0.43 -1.14
CA LYS A 291 4.09 0.32 -2.36
C LYS A 291 5.25 1.27 -2.63
N GLY A 292 5.75 1.24 -3.85
CA GLY A 292 6.70 2.22 -4.37
C GLY A 292 5.93 3.43 -4.89
N TYR A 293 6.13 3.77 -6.16
CA TYR A 293 5.79 5.10 -6.69
C TYR A 293 4.86 5.03 -7.87
N ASN A 294 4.17 6.15 -8.09
CA ASN A 294 3.48 6.40 -9.35
C ASN A 294 4.49 6.53 -10.49
N LEU A 295 4.31 5.71 -11.53
CA LEU A 295 5.24 5.63 -12.66
C LEU A 295 5.34 6.95 -13.44
N ASP A 296 4.23 7.68 -13.61
CA ASP A 296 4.26 8.98 -14.31
C ASP A 296 5.01 10.05 -13.52
N LYS A 297 4.93 10.04 -12.17
CA LYS A 297 5.73 10.93 -11.33
C LYS A 297 7.22 10.63 -11.45
N ILE A 298 7.61 9.35 -11.42
CA ILE A 298 9.01 8.94 -11.65
C ILE A 298 9.47 9.41 -13.02
N LEU A 299 8.73 9.09 -14.08
CA LEU A 299 9.12 9.42 -15.46
C LEU A 299 9.24 10.93 -15.66
N LYS A 300 8.35 11.72 -15.04
CA LYS A 300 8.45 13.18 -15.04
C LYS A 300 9.71 13.66 -14.35
N PHE A 301 10.06 13.14 -13.18
CA PHE A 301 11.28 13.52 -12.48
C PHE A 301 12.54 13.13 -13.25
N LEU A 302 12.56 11.90 -13.79
CA LEU A 302 13.66 11.37 -14.58
C LEU A 302 13.86 12.07 -15.94
N SER A 303 12.91 12.91 -16.36
CA SER A 303 13.06 13.75 -17.55
C SER A 303 13.98 14.96 -17.34
N ASN A 304 14.45 15.22 -16.11
CA ASN A 304 15.43 16.27 -15.84
C ASN A 304 16.86 15.72 -15.94
N GLU A 305 17.77 16.50 -16.53
CA GLU A 305 19.13 16.05 -16.87
C GLU A 305 20.05 15.80 -15.67
N ARG A 306 19.68 16.26 -14.48
CA ARG A 306 20.42 16.07 -13.22
C ARG A 306 19.72 15.15 -12.22
N SER A 307 18.54 14.62 -12.57
CA SER A 307 17.70 13.90 -11.62
C SER A 307 18.33 12.57 -11.20
N VAL A 308 18.30 12.29 -9.90
CA VAL A 308 18.62 10.96 -9.34
C VAL A 308 17.57 10.60 -8.30
N PHE A 309 16.93 9.45 -8.47
CA PHE A 309 15.86 9.02 -7.56
C PHE A 309 16.34 7.89 -6.65
N MET A 310 16.20 8.10 -5.35
CA MET A 310 16.73 7.23 -4.30
C MET A 310 15.64 6.72 -3.37
N LEU A 311 15.89 5.56 -2.77
CA LEU A 311 15.04 4.91 -1.79
C LEU A 311 15.85 4.77 -0.51
N TYR A 312 15.33 5.31 0.58
CA TYR A 312 15.92 5.17 1.90
C TYR A 312 15.06 4.27 2.76
N PHE A 313 15.50 3.03 2.96
CA PHE A 313 14.78 2.07 3.76
C PHE A 313 15.23 2.13 5.22
N VAL A 314 14.26 2.16 6.12
CA VAL A 314 14.46 2.07 7.58
C VAL A 314 13.89 0.74 8.05
N GLY A 315 14.77 -0.23 8.28
CA GLY A 315 14.45 -1.55 8.78
C GLY A 315 14.41 -1.58 10.30
N ILE A 316 13.35 -2.17 10.85
CA ILE A 316 13.19 -2.36 12.30
C ILE A 316 13.03 -3.84 12.56
N ASP A 317 13.94 -4.41 13.34
CA ASP A 317 14.04 -5.84 13.57
C ASP A 317 13.32 -6.33 14.85
N LEU A 318 13.58 -7.57 15.28
CA LEU A 318 12.99 -8.14 16.51
C LEU A 318 13.67 -7.70 17.79
N GLU A 319 14.94 -7.32 17.70
CA GLU A 319 15.75 -6.85 18.82
C GLU A 319 15.52 -5.36 19.07
N ASN A 320 14.66 -4.72 18.25
CA ASN A 320 14.41 -3.29 18.21
C ASN A 320 15.68 -2.52 17.80
N THR A 321 16.49 -3.07 16.91
CA THR A 321 17.53 -2.32 16.22
C THR A 321 16.96 -1.65 14.97
N VAL A 322 17.54 -0.52 14.61
CA VAL A 322 17.21 0.22 13.40
C VAL A 322 18.37 0.13 12.42
N ASP A 323 18.15 -0.58 11.31
CA ASP A 323 19.11 -0.70 10.21
C ASP A 323 18.63 0.15 9.03
N THR A 324 19.55 0.80 8.31
CA THR A 324 19.21 1.68 7.20
C THR A 324 19.96 1.32 5.92
N VAL A 325 19.33 1.56 4.77
CA VAL A 325 20.01 1.46 3.48
C VAL A 325 19.48 2.50 2.49
N LEU A 326 20.39 3.18 1.80
CA LEU A 326 20.10 4.11 0.71
C LEU A 326 20.44 3.43 -0.62
N ILE A 327 19.44 3.20 -1.49
CA ILE A 327 19.65 2.55 -2.79
C ILE A 327 19.00 3.34 -3.92
N SER A 328 19.52 3.22 -5.14
CA SER A 328 18.83 3.72 -6.33
C SER A 328 17.58 2.89 -6.64
N ILE A 329 16.59 3.49 -7.31
CA ILE A 329 15.46 2.70 -7.86
C ILE A 329 15.92 1.67 -8.89
N PHE A 330 17.13 1.85 -9.44
CA PHE A 330 17.72 0.97 -10.43
C PHE A 330 18.53 -0.18 -9.82
N GLN A 331 18.46 -0.37 -8.50
CA GLN A 331 19.12 -1.49 -7.85
C GLN A 331 18.63 -2.81 -8.45
N GLU A 332 19.58 -3.68 -8.82
CA GLU A 332 19.34 -4.88 -9.63
C GLU A 332 18.25 -5.81 -9.07
N ASN A 333 18.41 -6.24 -7.82
CA ASN A 333 17.49 -7.17 -7.18
C ASN A 333 16.08 -6.57 -7.00
N LEU A 334 16.02 -5.24 -6.79
CA LEU A 334 14.79 -4.51 -6.63
C LEU A 334 14.00 -4.45 -7.95
N ILE A 335 14.69 -4.19 -9.05
CA ILE A 335 14.11 -4.21 -10.39
C ILE A 335 13.62 -5.62 -10.72
N ASP A 336 14.44 -6.66 -10.54
CA ASP A 336 14.10 -8.02 -10.96
C ASP A 336 12.87 -8.62 -10.26
N THR A 337 12.58 -8.17 -9.05
CA THR A 337 11.47 -8.68 -8.24
C THR A 337 10.28 -7.73 -8.14
N ARG A 338 10.32 -6.63 -8.90
CA ARG A 338 9.26 -5.62 -8.91
C ARG A 338 7.94 -6.19 -9.42
N ARG A 339 6.85 -5.60 -8.96
CA ARG A 339 5.52 -5.76 -9.54
C ARG A 339 4.99 -4.40 -9.95
N ILE A 340 4.62 -4.27 -11.22
CA ILE A 340 3.88 -3.10 -11.68
C ILE A 340 2.42 -3.37 -11.37
N VAL A 341 1.88 -2.65 -10.40
CA VAL A 341 0.46 -2.68 -10.08
C VAL A 341 -0.18 -1.62 -10.97
N ARG A 342 -0.90 -2.06 -12.00
CA ARG A 342 -1.55 -1.13 -12.92
C ARG A 342 -2.68 -0.42 -12.16
N HIS A 343 -2.77 0.89 -12.32
CA HIS A 343 -3.95 1.57 -11.85
C HIS A 343 -5.16 1.13 -12.70
N TRP A 344 -6.32 1.11 -12.05
CA TRP A 344 -7.55 0.51 -12.56
C TRP A 344 -8.08 1.29 -13.77
N ALA A 345 -9.00 0.67 -14.52
CA ALA A 345 -9.78 1.33 -15.56
C ALA A 345 -10.33 2.67 -15.05
N GLY A 346 -10.10 3.75 -15.80
CA GLY A 346 -10.49 5.12 -15.42
C GLY A 346 -9.35 6.02 -14.94
N ARG A 347 -8.12 5.52 -14.70
CA ARG A 347 -6.94 6.39 -14.53
C ARG A 347 -6.11 6.43 -15.81
N ASN A 348 -5.88 7.63 -16.34
CA ASN A 348 -4.90 7.85 -17.41
C ASN A 348 -3.51 8.00 -16.77
N SER A 349 -3.01 6.89 -16.19
CA SER A 349 -1.68 6.78 -15.57
C SER A 349 -1.12 5.37 -15.75
N ARG A 350 0.20 5.23 -15.78
CA ARG A 350 0.90 3.96 -16.02
C ARG A 350 0.83 2.95 -14.88
N GLY A 351 0.39 3.37 -13.70
CA GLY A 351 0.32 2.54 -12.49
C GLY A 351 1.36 2.91 -11.43
N VAL A 352 1.56 2.00 -10.48
CA VAL A 352 2.54 2.14 -9.40
C VAL A 352 3.47 0.93 -9.33
N LEU A 353 4.70 1.16 -8.89
CA LEU A 353 5.61 0.07 -8.54
C LEU A 353 5.26 -0.47 -7.15
N GLN A 354 5.41 -1.77 -6.96
CA GLN A 354 5.46 -2.41 -5.66
C GLN A 354 6.71 -3.29 -5.61
N PHE A 355 7.39 -3.25 -4.47
CA PHE A 355 8.64 -3.99 -4.27
C PHE A 355 8.41 -5.27 -3.46
N ASP A 356 9.23 -6.29 -3.71
CA ASP A 356 9.24 -7.49 -2.87
C ASP A 356 9.90 -7.19 -1.52
N GLY A 357 9.12 -7.29 -0.45
CA GLY A 357 9.59 -7.01 0.91
C GLY A 357 10.74 -7.90 1.35
N ARG A 358 10.91 -9.09 0.77
CA ARG A 358 12.03 -10.01 1.09
C ARG A 358 13.35 -9.50 0.53
N ILE A 359 13.33 -8.91 -0.66
CA ILE A 359 14.52 -8.29 -1.24
C ILE A 359 14.92 -7.05 -0.46
N ILE A 360 13.95 -6.23 -0.06
CA ILE A 360 14.23 -5.07 0.81
C ILE A 360 14.85 -5.54 2.13
N ASN A 361 14.30 -6.58 2.76
CA ASN A 361 14.88 -7.14 3.98
C ASN A 361 16.34 -7.60 3.77
N ALA A 362 16.64 -8.21 2.63
CA ALA A 362 18.00 -8.66 2.31
C ALA A 362 18.95 -7.47 2.11
N LEU A 363 18.50 -6.42 1.42
CA LEU A 363 19.29 -5.22 1.14
C LEU A 363 19.54 -4.37 2.39
N ILE A 364 18.59 -4.31 3.33
CA ILE A 364 18.81 -3.64 4.62
C ILE A 364 19.92 -4.36 5.40
N LYS A 365 19.87 -5.70 5.46
CA LYS A 365 20.86 -6.49 6.23
C LYS A 365 22.23 -6.57 5.57
N ASN A 366 22.25 -6.67 4.24
CA ASN A 366 23.46 -6.78 3.45
C ASN A 366 23.33 -5.82 2.26
N PRO A 367 23.68 -4.54 2.44
CA PRO A 367 23.58 -3.54 1.40
C PRO A 367 24.30 -3.94 0.12
N ASN A 368 23.60 -3.80 -1.01
CA ASN A 368 24.15 -3.95 -2.34
C ASN A 368 23.63 -2.82 -3.23
N TYR A 369 24.55 -2.05 -3.79
CA TYR A 369 24.27 -0.85 -4.58
C TYR A 369 24.38 -1.09 -6.10
N GLN A 370 24.57 -2.34 -6.54
CA GLN A 370 24.76 -2.67 -7.93
C GLN A 370 23.56 -2.28 -8.80
N ILE A 371 23.86 -1.62 -9.92
CA ILE A 371 22.93 -1.27 -10.99
C ILE A 371 23.45 -1.90 -12.28
N ILE A 372 22.67 -2.79 -12.90
CA ILE A 372 22.98 -3.30 -14.24
C ILE A 372 22.30 -2.40 -15.25
N GLU A 373 23.10 -1.57 -15.93
CA GLU A 373 22.59 -0.55 -16.86
C GLU A 373 21.61 -1.10 -17.89
N LEU A 374 21.86 -2.29 -18.45
CA LEU A 374 20.98 -2.93 -19.42
C LEU A 374 19.61 -3.27 -18.84
N ASN A 375 19.57 -3.84 -17.62
CA ASN A 375 18.32 -4.21 -16.95
C ASN A 375 17.52 -2.97 -16.56
N ALA A 376 18.20 -1.94 -16.08
CA ALA A 376 17.60 -0.65 -15.79
C ALA A 376 17.02 0.04 -17.05
N HIS A 377 17.73 -0.01 -18.18
CA HIS A 377 17.22 0.48 -19.46
C HIS A 377 15.97 -0.30 -19.92
N ASN A 378 16.02 -1.63 -19.87
CA ASN A 378 14.88 -2.48 -20.24
C ASN A 378 13.66 -2.19 -19.36
N PHE A 379 13.89 -1.98 -18.07
CA PHE A 379 12.85 -1.56 -17.13
C PHE A 379 12.24 -0.21 -17.52
N LEU A 380 13.06 0.81 -17.79
CA LEU A 380 12.57 2.11 -18.21
C LEU A 380 11.79 2.02 -19.53
N GLN A 381 12.26 1.19 -20.46
CA GLN A 381 11.61 0.99 -21.74
C GLN A 381 10.21 0.36 -21.55
N GLU A 382 10.11 -0.67 -20.71
CA GLU A 382 8.83 -1.29 -20.34
C GLU A 382 7.84 -0.27 -19.77
N ILE A 383 8.26 0.54 -18.81
CA ILE A 383 7.34 1.51 -18.18
C ILE A 383 6.96 2.67 -19.09
N ILE A 384 7.82 3.07 -20.04
CA ILE A 384 7.50 4.12 -21.02
C ILE A 384 6.38 3.66 -21.95
N ASP A 385 6.42 2.38 -22.36
CA ASP A 385 5.52 1.78 -23.33
C ASP A 385 4.16 1.34 -22.74
N LEU A 386 4.04 1.23 -21.41
CA LEU A 386 2.75 1.22 -20.69
C LEU A 386 2.01 2.51 -20.96
#